data_AF-A0A7V9H4S3-F1
#
_entry.id   AF-A0A7V9H4S3-F1
#
_cell.length_a   1.000
_cell.length_b   1.000
_cell.length_c   1.000
_cell.angle_alpha   90.00
_cell.angle_beta   90.00
_cell.angle_gamma   90.00
#
_symmetry.space_group_name_H-M   'P 1'
#
loop_
_entity.id
_entity.type
_entity.pdbx_description
1 polymer ?
#
loop_
_entity_poly.entity_id
_entity_poly.type
_entity_poly.pdbx_seq_one_letter_code
_entity_poly.pdbx_strand_id
1 'polypeptide(L)'
;MVALDFFIVLFVVLAVLRGVRTGFLAGVFSLVGVVLGASVGSRIAPSLAPEGGNPIYRLGITLIGIVAFAVLGEILARLVGGSLRNRLTGPASAALDGLGGGALGLALSLVLVWAVGVFALQSPPLTGLHPVVEKSEILRSLNERMPAGMLTRAVAEIDPLPEIRGPNPDVAPPEKGIVSDPEVRAASAGAVRVTGIACGYGVEGSGWVAARNIVVTNAHVVAGEAVTRVQPRGVGRSLRARVVLFDEKNDVAILRVRKLGLSPLPLAPPHMGESAAVIGFPQNGPLDVRPARTGETKPVISGDAYNEGPVERVVTGFRVFVRPGNSGGPAVNADGEVVSTIFASRADS
;
A
#
# COMPACT_ATOMS: atom_id res chain seq x y z
N MET A 1 -18.72 -23.41 14.19
CA MET A 1 -17.71 -23.78 13.19
C MET A 1 -18.34 -24.05 11.82
N VAL A 2 -17.84 -23.38 10.78
CA VAL A 2 -18.30 -23.52 9.38
C VAL A 2 -17.34 -24.46 8.61
N ALA A 3 -17.73 -24.99 7.45
CA ALA A 3 -16.88 -25.83 6.60
C ALA A 3 -15.46 -25.25 6.39
N LEU A 4 -15.35 -23.92 6.30
CA LEU A 4 -14.07 -23.20 6.21
C LEU A 4 -13.14 -23.47 7.41
N ASP A 5 -13.67 -23.57 8.63
CA ASP A 5 -12.86 -23.85 9.83
C ASP A 5 -12.20 -25.24 9.75
N PHE A 6 -12.90 -26.24 9.20
CA PHE A 6 -12.33 -27.56 8.99
C PHE A 6 -11.19 -27.55 7.97
N PHE A 7 -11.33 -26.78 6.88
CA PHE A 7 -10.25 -26.61 5.90
C PHE A 7 -9.04 -25.89 6.50
N ILE A 8 -9.26 -24.87 7.32
CA ILE A 8 -8.19 -24.15 8.03
C ILE A 8 -7.46 -25.10 8.99
N VAL A 9 -8.19 -25.87 9.80
CA VAL A 9 -7.59 -26.84 10.73
C VAL A 9 -6.78 -27.89 9.96
N LEU A 10 -7.34 -28.45 8.90
CA LEU A 10 -6.63 -29.42 8.05
C LEU A 10 -5.35 -28.81 7.47
N PHE A 11 -5.42 -27.59 6.93
CA PHE A 11 -4.27 -26.88 6.39
C PHE A 11 -3.18 -26.65 7.45
N VAL A 12 -3.55 -26.15 8.63
CA VAL A 12 -2.63 -25.90 9.74
C VAL A 12 -1.98 -27.21 10.19
N VAL A 13 -2.75 -28.29 10.37
CA VAL A 13 -2.21 -29.61 10.73
C VAL A 13 -1.21 -30.11 9.70
N LEU A 14 -1.53 -30.01 8.41
CA LEU A 14 -0.60 -30.40 7.33
C LEU A 14 0.68 -29.55 7.35
N ALA A 15 0.57 -28.24 7.61
CA ALA A 15 1.71 -27.34 7.72
C ALA A 15 2.60 -27.69 8.93
N VAL A 16 2.02 -28.00 10.09
CA VAL A 16 2.75 -28.46 11.28
C VAL A 16 3.43 -29.80 11.00
N LEU A 17 2.72 -30.79 10.43
CA LEU A 17 3.29 -32.09 10.10
C LEU A 17 4.44 -31.99 9.10
N ARG A 18 4.31 -31.10 8.10
CA ARG A 18 5.40 -30.76 7.19
C ARG A 18 6.56 -30.13 7.96
N GLY A 19 6.30 -29.14 8.81
CA GLY A 19 7.30 -28.47 9.62
C GLY A 19 8.09 -29.42 10.50
N VAL A 20 7.42 -30.37 11.17
CA VAL A 20 8.07 -31.41 11.99
C VAL A 20 8.99 -32.30 11.16
N ARG A 21 8.60 -32.62 9.92
CA ARG A 21 9.42 -33.43 9.01
C ARG A 21 10.58 -32.66 8.39
N THR A 22 10.38 -31.38 8.08
CA THR A 22 11.38 -30.52 7.45
C THR A 22 12.43 -30.06 8.46
N GLY A 23 12.03 -29.82 9.71
CA GLY A 23 12.90 -29.26 10.76
C GLY A 23 12.93 -27.73 10.76
N PHE A 24 13.28 -27.14 11.90
CA PHE A 24 13.31 -25.69 12.11
C PHE A 24 14.34 -25.01 11.22
N LEU A 25 15.58 -25.50 11.20
CA LEU A 25 16.67 -24.91 10.43
C LEU A 25 16.30 -24.83 8.94
N ALA A 26 15.84 -25.93 8.35
CA ALA A 26 15.41 -25.95 6.96
C ALA A 26 14.19 -25.07 6.70
N GLY A 27 13.24 -25.00 7.65
CA GLY A 27 12.12 -24.07 7.58
C GLY A 27 12.55 -22.60 7.55
N VAL A 28 13.49 -22.18 8.40
CA VAL A 28 13.99 -20.79 8.44
C VAL A 28 14.71 -20.43 7.14
N PHE A 29 15.61 -21.27 6.65
CA PHE A 29 16.30 -21.01 5.39
C PHE A 29 15.35 -21.01 4.18
N SER A 30 14.31 -21.85 4.18
CA SER A 30 13.26 -21.80 3.16
C SER A 30 12.48 -20.49 3.23
N LEU A 31 12.15 -20.00 4.43
CA LEU A 31 11.48 -18.71 4.62
C LEU A 31 12.35 -17.54 4.11
N VAL A 32 13.65 -17.53 4.40
CA VAL A 32 14.59 -16.56 3.84
C VAL A 32 14.61 -16.64 2.31
N GLY A 33 14.62 -17.85 1.76
CA GLY A 33 14.49 -18.09 0.32
C GLY A 33 13.20 -17.50 -0.26
N VAL A 34 12.05 -17.72 0.38
CA VAL A 34 10.76 -17.12 -0.02
C VAL A 34 10.84 -15.60 -0.05
N VAL A 35 11.38 -14.97 0.99
CA VAL A 35 11.50 -13.51 1.08
C VAL A 35 12.40 -12.96 -0.02
N LEU A 36 13.56 -13.58 -0.24
CA LEU A 36 14.47 -13.20 -1.32
C LEU A 36 13.83 -13.41 -2.70
N GLY A 37 13.14 -14.53 -2.91
CA GLY A 37 12.42 -14.84 -4.14
C GLY A 37 11.29 -13.87 -4.44
N ALA A 38 10.53 -13.47 -3.42
CA ALA A 38 9.51 -12.43 -3.56
C ALA A 38 10.12 -11.09 -3.94
N SER A 39 11.22 -10.70 -3.27
CA SER A 39 11.90 -9.41 -3.46
C SER A 39 12.61 -9.31 -4.81
N VAL A 40 13.22 -10.41 -5.29
CA VAL A 40 13.87 -10.47 -6.60
C VAL A 40 12.82 -10.66 -7.70
N GLY A 41 11.85 -11.54 -7.48
CA GLY A 41 10.75 -11.80 -8.41
C GLY A 41 9.91 -10.54 -8.68
N SER A 42 9.59 -9.76 -7.65
CA SER A 42 8.86 -8.48 -7.81
C SER A 42 9.66 -7.43 -8.58
N ARG A 43 11.00 -7.45 -8.50
CA ARG A 43 11.90 -6.58 -9.27
C ARG A 43 12.03 -6.98 -10.73
N ILE A 44 12.06 -8.28 -11.01
CA ILE A 44 12.28 -8.82 -12.37
C ILE A 44 10.97 -8.97 -13.14
N ALA A 45 9.84 -9.24 -12.47
CA ALA A 45 8.55 -9.43 -13.13
C ALA A 45 8.14 -8.25 -14.05
N PRO A 46 8.36 -6.97 -13.68
CA PRO A 46 8.05 -5.84 -14.55
C PRO A 46 8.92 -5.75 -15.81
N SER A 47 10.18 -6.21 -15.77
CA SER A 47 11.11 -6.14 -16.91
C SER A 47 10.93 -7.28 -17.90
N LEU A 48 10.49 -8.46 -17.42
CA LEU A 48 10.21 -9.62 -18.26
C LEU A 48 8.77 -9.67 -18.77
N ALA A 49 7.82 -8.99 -18.11
CA ALA A 49 6.43 -8.98 -18.56
C ALA A 49 6.28 -8.11 -19.83
N PRO A 50 5.62 -8.61 -20.89
CA PRO A 50 5.35 -7.83 -22.09
C PRO A 50 4.62 -6.52 -21.77
N GLU A 51 5.02 -5.41 -22.37
CA GLU A 51 4.33 -4.13 -22.20
C GLU A 51 2.85 -4.25 -22.60
N GLY A 52 1.93 -4.03 -21.64
CA GLY A 52 0.50 -4.21 -21.86
C GLY A 52 -0.03 -5.64 -21.67
N GLY A 53 0.82 -6.58 -21.26
CA GLY A 53 0.44 -7.95 -20.92
C GLY A 53 -0.51 -8.03 -19.72
N ASN A 54 -1.28 -9.13 -19.67
CA ASN A 54 -2.23 -9.40 -18.60
C ASN A 54 -1.50 -9.41 -17.22
N PRO A 55 -2.04 -8.73 -16.18
CA PRO A 55 -1.49 -8.75 -14.81
C PRO A 55 -1.12 -10.16 -14.29
N ILE A 56 -1.79 -11.20 -14.77
CA ILE A 56 -1.51 -12.60 -14.45
C ILE A 56 -0.06 -13.01 -14.79
N TYR A 57 0.54 -12.48 -15.86
CA TYR A 57 1.93 -12.79 -16.22
C TYR A 57 2.93 -12.28 -15.19
N ARG A 58 2.71 -11.08 -14.66
CA ARG A 58 3.56 -10.52 -13.59
C ARG A 58 3.42 -11.33 -12.31
N LEU A 59 2.19 -11.70 -11.95
CA LEU A 59 1.92 -12.58 -10.81
C LEU A 59 2.61 -13.94 -10.98
N GLY A 60 2.60 -14.50 -12.20
CA GLY A 60 3.27 -15.74 -12.53
C GLY A 60 4.79 -15.67 -12.34
N ILE A 61 5.44 -14.61 -12.82
CA ILE A 61 6.91 -14.45 -12.66
C ILE A 61 7.28 -14.30 -11.19
N THR A 62 6.56 -13.49 -10.41
CA THR A 62 6.80 -13.35 -8.97
C THR A 62 6.59 -14.68 -8.24
N LEU A 63 5.52 -15.42 -8.58
CA LEU A 63 5.24 -16.73 -7.98
C LEU A 63 6.35 -17.75 -8.30
N ILE A 64 6.82 -17.80 -9.55
CA ILE A 64 7.93 -18.65 -9.97
C ILE A 64 9.20 -18.30 -9.19
N GLY A 65 9.49 -16.99 -9.04
CA GLY A 65 10.63 -16.51 -8.24
C GLY A 65 10.54 -16.95 -6.78
N ILE A 66 9.38 -16.79 -6.15
CA ILE A 66 9.12 -17.25 -4.78
C ILE A 66 9.40 -18.76 -4.65
N VAL A 67 8.83 -19.57 -5.54
CA VAL A 67 8.98 -21.02 -5.49
C VAL A 67 10.43 -21.44 -5.73
N ALA A 68 11.10 -20.86 -6.74
CA ALA A 68 12.47 -21.20 -7.07
C ALA A 68 13.45 -20.89 -5.92
N PHE A 69 13.36 -19.70 -5.33
CA PHE A 69 14.23 -19.33 -4.21
C PHE A 69 13.85 -20.03 -2.90
N ALA A 70 12.58 -20.38 -2.67
CA ALA A 70 12.18 -21.21 -1.53
C ALA A 70 12.84 -22.59 -1.59
N VAL A 71 12.84 -23.23 -2.78
CA VAL A 71 13.51 -24.51 -3.02
C VAL A 71 15.02 -24.36 -2.88
N LEU A 72 15.61 -23.29 -3.43
CA LEU A 72 17.04 -23.03 -3.32
C LEU A 72 17.47 -22.80 -1.85
N GLY A 73 16.66 -22.07 -1.08
CA GLY A 73 16.85 -21.89 0.36
C GLY A 73 16.79 -23.22 1.11
N GLU A 74 15.86 -24.11 0.76
CA GLU A 74 15.78 -25.44 1.35
C GLU A 74 16.99 -26.32 1.00
N ILE A 75 17.52 -26.23 -0.24
CA ILE A 75 18.75 -26.92 -0.65
C ILE A 75 19.95 -26.38 0.13
N LEU A 76 20.11 -25.06 0.23
CA LEU A 76 21.17 -24.42 1.01
C LEU A 76 21.10 -24.82 2.48
N ALA A 77 19.88 -24.90 3.05
CA ALA A 77 19.69 -25.36 4.41
C ALA A 77 20.17 -26.79 4.62
N ARG A 78 20.00 -27.67 3.64
CA ARG A 78 20.50 -29.05 3.71
C ARG A 78 22.02 -29.11 3.57
N LEU A 79 22.61 -28.24 2.75
CA LEU A 79 24.07 -28.14 2.60
C LEU A 79 24.74 -27.57 3.85
N VAL A 80 24.27 -26.43 4.35
CA VAL A 80 24.77 -25.76 5.58
C VAL A 80 24.41 -26.58 6.81
N GLY A 81 23.17 -27.08 6.85
CA GLY A 81 22.68 -27.96 7.91
C GLY A 81 23.46 -29.28 7.98
N GLY A 82 23.90 -29.84 6.85
CA GLY A 82 24.81 -31.00 6.84
C GLY A 82 26.13 -30.75 7.56
N SER A 83 26.70 -29.54 7.41
CA SER A 83 27.91 -29.13 8.12
C SER A 83 27.69 -28.89 9.62
N LEU A 84 26.51 -28.37 10.01
CA LEU A 84 26.14 -28.13 11.41
C LEU A 84 25.72 -29.43 12.13
N ARG A 85 25.12 -30.37 11.39
CA ARG A 85 24.63 -31.66 11.87
C ARG A 85 25.74 -32.56 12.38
N ASN A 86 26.97 -32.41 11.88
CA ASN A 86 28.15 -33.13 12.40
C ASN A 86 28.53 -32.73 13.85
N ARG A 87 27.98 -31.64 14.40
CA ARG A 87 28.20 -31.22 15.80
C ARG A 87 27.03 -31.50 16.75
N LEU A 88 25.86 -31.85 16.22
CA LEU A 88 24.59 -31.97 16.97
C LEU A 88 23.82 -33.24 16.56
N THR A 89 24.48 -34.40 16.59
CA THR A 89 23.96 -35.72 16.17
C THR A 89 23.14 -36.47 17.24
N GLY A 90 22.61 -35.77 18.25
CA GLY A 90 21.77 -36.40 19.27
C GLY A 90 20.33 -36.66 18.80
N PRO A 91 19.68 -37.74 19.25
CA PRO A 91 18.23 -37.92 19.04
C PRO A 91 17.42 -36.76 19.67
N ALA A 92 17.95 -36.15 20.75
CA ALA A 92 17.34 -34.98 21.39
C ALA A 92 17.40 -33.71 20.51
N SER A 93 18.51 -33.43 19.82
CA SER A 93 18.62 -32.26 18.94
C SER A 93 17.77 -32.41 17.68
N ALA A 94 17.66 -33.62 17.14
CA ALA A 94 16.75 -33.92 16.04
C ALA A 94 15.27 -33.74 16.44
N ALA A 95 14.91 -34.16 17.66
CA ALA A 95 13.57 -33.94 18.19
C ALA A 95 13.27 -32.45 18.40
N LEU A 96 14.23 -31.68 18.94
CA LEU A 96 14.09 -30.23 19.12
C LEU A 96 13.97 -29.47 17.79
N ASP A 97 14.76 -29.86 16.77
CA ASP A 97 14.67 -29.28 15.42
C ASP A 97 13.31 -29.59 14.77
N GLY A 98 12.81 -30.82 14.91
CA GLY A 98 11.47 -31.19 14.47
C GLY A 98 10.36 -30.43 15.20
N LEU A 99 10.42 -30.33 16.53
CA LEU A 99 9.45 -29.56 17.32
C LEU A 99 9.48 -28.08 16.94
N GLY A 100 10.67 -27.49 16.79
CA GLY A 100 10.84 -26.12 16.31
C GLY A 100 10.28 -25.93 14.90
N GLY A 101 10.50 -26.89 14.01
CA GLY A 101 9.93 -26.87 12.66
C GLY A 101 8.41 -26.94 12.66
N GLY A 102 7.82 -27.75 13.54
CA GLY A 102 6.38 -27.80 13.76
C GLY A 102 5.82 -26.48 14.29
N ALA A 103 6.48 -25.87 15.28
CA ALA A 103 6.11 -24.57 15.82
C ALA A 103 6.20 -23.44 14.77
N LEU A 104 7.26 -23.45 13.96
CA LEU A 104 7.41 -22.52 12.83
C LEU A 104 6.29 -22.73 11.79
N GLY A 105 5.99 -23.98 11.43
CA GLY A 105 4.90 -24.32 10.52
C GLY A 105 3.53 -23.87 11.05
N LEU A 106 3.28 -24.01 12.36
CA LEU A 106 2.09 -23.49 13.02
C LEU A 106 2.02 -21.96 12.90
N ALA A 107 3.08 -21.25 13.29
CA ALA A 107 3.11 -19.80 13.25
C ALA A 107 2.88 -19.26 11.82
N LEU A 108 3.62 -19.78 10.83
CA LEU A 108 3.51 -19.35 9.44
C LEU A 108 2.13 -19.64 8.85
N SER A 109 1.55 -20.81 9.14
CA SER A 109 0.22 -21.17 8.63
C SER A 109 -0.88 -20.31 9.24
N LEU A 110 -0.82 -19.98 10.53
CA LEU A 110 -1.78 -19.08 11.17
C LEU A 110 -1.69 -17.64 10.62
N VAL A 111 -0.47 -17.12 10.42
CA VAL A 111 -0.25 -15.80 9.80
C VAL A 111 -0.79 -15.78 8.38
N LEU A 112 -0.56 -16.84 7.59
CA LEU A 112 -1.08 -16.92 6.22
C LEU A 112 -2.61 -16.99 6.18
N VAL A 113 -3.22 -17.84 7.01
CA VAL A 113 -4.68 -17.95 7.13
C VAL A 113 -5.29 -16.61 7.51
N TRP A 114 -4.70 -15.92 8.47
CA TRP A 114 -5.12 -14.58 8.87
C TRP A 114 -5.01 -13.57 7.73
N ALA A 115 -3.85 -13.48 7.07
CA ALA A 115 -3.63 -12.53 5.97
C ALA A 115 -4.62 -12.74 4.81
N VAL A 116 -4.88 -14.00 4.44
CA VAL A 116 -5.88 -14.37 3.42
C VAL A 116 -7.29 -13.99 3.87
N GLY A 117 -7.63 -14.22 5.14
CA GLY A 117 -8.92 -13.82 5.70
C GLY A 117 -9.14 -12.31 5.65
N VAL A 118 -8.14 -11.52 6.06
CA VAL A 118 -8.18 -10.06 5.97
C VAL A 118 -8.32 -9.60 4.52
N PHE A 119 -7.52 -10.15 3.61
CA PHE A 119 -7.59 -9.82 2.19
C PHE A 119 -8.97 -10.15 1.59
N ALA A 120 -9.55 -11.29 1.95
CA ALA A 120 -10.87 -11.70 1.48
C ALA A 120 -11.97 -10.74 1.92
N LEU A 121 -11.86 -10.14 3.12
CA LEU A 121 -12.82 -9.15 3.65
C LEU A 121 -12.62 -7.74 3.10
N GLN A 122 -11.44 -7.41 2.60
CA GLN A 122 -11.10 -6.08 2.10
C GLN A 122 -11.20 -5.96 0.58
N SER A 123 -11.30 -7.09 -0.12
CA SER A 123 -11.25 -7.15 -1.58
C SER A 123 -12.65 -7.07 -2.21
N PRO A 124 -12.98 -6.01 -2.96
CA PRO A 124 -14.28 -5.88 -3.64
C PRO A 124 -14.67 -7.09 -4.51
N PRO A 125 -13.76 -7.74 -5.27
CA PRO A 125 -14.10 -8.93 -6.07
C PRO A 125 -14.54 -10.14 -5.23
N LEU A 126 -14.17 -10.19 -3.94
CA LEU A 126 -14.40 -11.32 -3.05
C LEU A 126 -15.57 -11.09 -2.09
N THR A 127 -16.37 -10.05 -2.31
CA THR A 127 -17.55 -9.71 -1.47
C THR A 127 -18.49 -10.91 -1.26
N GLY A 128 -18.62 -11.80 -2.26
CA GLY A 128 -19.44 -13.02 -2.14
C GLY A 128 -18.93 -14.04 -1.10
N LEU A 129 -17.65 -13.98 -0.70
CA LEU A 129 -17.04 -14.82 0.31
C LEU A 129 -17.12 -14.21 1.73
N HIS A 130 -17.44 -12.92 1.86
CA HIS A 130 -17.50 -12.24 3.16
C HIS A 130 -18.39 -12.98 4.18
N PRO A 131 -19.61 -13.44 3.83
CA PRO A 131 -20.47 -14.12 4.80
C PRO A 131 -19.88 -15.45 5.30
N VAL A 132 -19.01 -16.09 4.53
CA VAL A 132 -18.35 -17.34 4.91
C VAL A 132 -17.16 -17.06 5.82
N VAL A 133 -16.42 -15.97 5.55
CA VAL A 133 -15.28 -15.53 6.35
C VAL A 133 -15.71 -14.96 7.70
N GLU A 134 -16.75 -14.13 7.74
CA GLU A 134 -17.27 -13.54 8.99
C GLU A 134 -17.83 -14.58 9.96
N LYS A 135 -18.36 -15.70 9.43
CA LYS A 135 -18.89 -16.80 10.24
C LYS A 135 -17.82 -17.77 10.75
N SER A 136 -16.57 -17.64 10.30
CA SER A 136 -15.46 -18.49 10.77
C SER A 136 -15.03 -18.07 12.18
N GLU A 137 -15.07 -19.02 13.11
CA GLU A 137 -14.63 -18.78 14.49
C GLU A 137 -13.11 -18.59 14.57
N ILE A 138 -12.36 -19.32 13.73
CA ILE A 138 -10.89 -19.26 13.70
C ILE A 138 -10.44 -17.91 13.16
N LEU A 139 -10.99 -17.46 12.02
CA LEU A 139 -10.61 -16.17 11.44
C LEU A 139 -11.01 -14.99 12.32
N ARG A 140 -12.18 -15.05 12.96
CA ARG A 140 -12.58 -14.05 13.96
C ARG A 140 -11.58 -14.00 15.12
N SER A 141 -11.22 -15.15 15.69
CA SER A 141 -10.29 -15.23 16.81
C SER A 141 -8.86 -14.80 16.44
N LEU A 142 -8.43 -15.07 15.20
CA LEU A 142 -7.17 -14.56 14.65
C LEU A 142 -7.20 -13.05 14.48
N ASN A 143 -8.28 -12.49 13.92
CA ASN A 143 -8.41 -11.04 13.72
C ASN A 143 -8.56 -10.26 15.04
N GLU A 144 -9.11 -10.86 16.09
CA GLU A 144 -9.12 -10.26 17.44
C GLU A 144 -7.70 -10.12 18.03
N ARG A 145 -6.83 -11.11 17.81
CA ARG A 145 -5.46 -11.16 18.34
C ARG A 145 -4.46 -10.41 17.45
N MET A 146 -4.67 -10.48 16.14
CA MET A 146 -3.91 -9.80 15.10
C MET A 146 -4.89 -8.95 14.30
N PRO A 147 -5.25 -7.73 14.73
CA PRO A 147 -6.19 -6.91 13.99
C PRO A 147 -5.63 -6.53 12.63
N ALA A 148 -6.49 -6.47 11.61
CA ALA A 148 -6.12 -6.05 10.24
C ALA A 148 -5.36 -4.72 10.17
N GLY A 149 -5.56 -3.84 11.16
CA GLY A 149 -4.80 -2.59 11.32
C GLY A 149 -3.28 -2.78 11.49
N MET A 150 -2.82 -3.96 11.90
CA MET A 150 -1.39 -4.28 12.01
C MET A 150 -0.75 -4.44 10.62
N LEU A 151 -1.45 -5.03 9.65
CA LEU A 151 -0.97 -5.11 8.26
C LEU A 151 -0.92 -3.72 7.64
N THR A 152 -1.97 -2.91 7.83
CA THR A 152 -1.99 -1.57 7.25
C THR A 152 -0.92 -0.67 7.84
N ARG A 153 -0.57 -0.83 9.12
CA ARG A 153 0.59 -0.17 9.74
C ARG A 153 1.92 -0.69 9.18
N ALA A 154 2.10 -2.01 9.09
CA ALA A 154 3.33 -2.59 8.54
C ALA A 154 3.54 -2.22 7.06
N VAL A 155 2.46 -2.09 6.27
CA VAL A 155 2.51 -1.58 4.89
C VAL A 155 2.78 -0.07 4.86
N ALA A 156 2.15 0.71 5.75
CA ALA A 156 2.43 2.14 5.87
C ALA A 156 3.86 2.44 6.33
N GLU A 157 4.52 1.51 7.02
CA GLU A 157 5.93 1.62 7.42
C GLU A 157 6.89 1.33 6.26
N ILE A 158 6.42 0.60 5.23
CA ILE A 158 7.18 0.35 4.00
C ILE A 158 7.13 1.56 3.05
N ASP A 159 6.04 2.35 3.08
CA ASP A 159 5.86 3.57 2.29
C ASP A 159 5.16 4.68 3.12
N PRO A 160 5.88 5.31 4.07
CA PRO A 160 5.30 6.32 4.94
C PRO A 160 5.04 7.63 4.20
N LEU A 161 3.99 8.36 4.59
CA LEU A 161 3.81 9.74 4.15
C LEU A 161 5.02 10.57 4.59
N PRO A 162 5.51 11.52 3.76
CA PRO A 162 6.51 12.48 4.21
C PRO A 162 6.03 13.22 5.46
N GLU A 163 6.88 13.35 6.47
CA GLU A 163 6.60 14.13 7.67
C GLU A 163 7.34 15.48 7.64
N ILE A 164 6.60 16.56 7.87
CA ILE A 164 7.18 17.91 7.96
C ILE A 164 6.83 18.58 9.28
N ARG A 165 7.70 19.48 9.75
CA ARG A 165 7.36 20.45 10.80
C ARG A 165 6.58 21.61 10.18
N GLY A 166 5.31 21.36 9.89
CA GLY A 166 4.39 22.33 9.29
C GLY A 166 3.58 23.13 10.31
N PRO A 167 2.82 24.15 9.87
CA PRO A 167 1.94 24.93 10.74
C PRO A 167 0.89 24.02 11.39
N ASN A 168 0.67 24.18 12.69
CA ASN A 168 -0.51 23.63 13.33
C ASN A 168 -1.73 24.35 12.73
N PRO A 169 -2.73 23.63 12.18
CA PRO A 169 -3.86 24.28 11.54
C PRO A 169 -4.65 25.18 12.50
N ASP A 170 -4.63 24.94 13.83
CA ASP A 170 -5.30 25.73 14.88
C ASP A 170 -6.69 26.29 14.49
N VAL A 171 -7.52 25.42 13.91
CA VAL A 171 -8.88 25.72 13.45
C VAL A 171 -9.87 24.75 14.06
N ALA A 172 -11.14 25.16 14.07
CA ALA A 172 -12.25 24.34 14.52
C ALA A 172 -12.34 23.00 13.74
N PRO A 173 -12.93 21.94 14.31
CA PRO A 173 -13.06 20.65 13.64
C PRO A 173 -13.76 20.73 12.27
N PRO A 174 -13.38 19.90 11.29
CA PRO A 174 -14.01 19.88 9.97
C PRO A 174 -15.52 19.68 10.01
N GLU A 175 -16.23 20.35 9.11
CA GLU A 175 -17.68 20.18 8.95
C GLU A 175 -17.96 18.86 8.24
N LYS A 176 -18.63 17.92 8.93
CA LYS A 176 -18.93 16.61 8.35
C LYS A 176 -19.84 16.68 7.12
N GLY A 177 -20.64 17.74 6.98
CA GLY A 177 -21.61 17.90 5.88
C GLY A 177 -20.97 18.11 4.51
N ILE A 178 -19.74 18.62 4.45
CA ILE A 178 -19.03 18.97 3.20
C ILE A 178 -18.86 17.78 2.25
N VAL A 179 -18.76 16.56 2.78
CA VAL A 179 -18.60 15.35 1.95
C VAL A 179 -19.86 14.98 1.15
N SER A 180 -21.02 15.49 1.59
CA SER A 180 -22.31 15.27 0.95
C SER A 180 -22.68 16.41 -0.01
N ASP A 181 -21.85 17.47 -0.06
CA ASP A 181 -22.08 18.62 -0.92
C ASP A 181 -22.09 18.20 -2.41
N PRO A 182 -23.06 18.67 -3.22
CA PRO A 182 -23.16 18.31 -4.64
C PRO A 182 -21.90 18.62 -5.45
N GLU A 183 -21.28 19.78 -5.22
CA GLU A 183 -20.09 20.22 -5.96
C GLU A 183 -18.86 19.42 -5.53
N VAL A 184 -18.71 19.12 -4.24
CA VAL A 184 -17.65 18.23 -3.74
C VAL A 184 -17.79 16.82 -4.34
N ARG A 185 -19.01 16.30 -4.40
CA ARG A 185 -19.27 14.99 -5.04
C ARG A 185 -18.99 15.03 -6.53
N ALA A 186 -19.33 16.11 -7.23
CA ALA A 186 -18.99 16.30 -8.63
C ALA A 186 -17.47 16.37 -8.83
N ALA A 187 -16.75 17.11 -7.99
CA ALA A 187 -15.29 17.25 -8.03
C ALA A 187 -14.57 15.91 -7.82
N SER A 188 -15.15 15.00 -7.04
CA SER A 188 -14.60 13.64 -6.85
C SER A 188 -14.44 12.85 -8.15
N ALA A 189 -15.22 13.19 -9.19
CA ALA A 189 -15.10 12.59 -10.51
C ALA A 189 -13.81 12.99 -11.26
N GLY A 190 -13.17 14.09 -10.85
CA GLY A 190 -11.89 14.59 -11.34
C GLY A 190 -10.67 14.09 -10.56
N ALA A 191 -10.87 13.31 -9.49
CA ALA A 191 -9.79 12.63 -8.79
C ALA A 191 -9.36 11.35 -9.52
N VAL A 192 -8.08 11.06 -9.50
CA VAL A 192 -7.48 9.88 -10.14
C VAL A 192 -6.53 9.16 -9.20
N ARG A 193 -6.46 7.83 -9.32
CA ARG A 193 -5.45 7.03 -8.64
C ARG A 193 -4.18 7.02 -9.47
N VAL A 194 -3.04 7.31 -8.86
CA VAL A 194 -1.72 7.24 -9.50
C VAL A 194 -0.99 6.02 -8.95
N THR A 195 -0.46 5.18 -9.83
CA THR A 195 0.33 4.03 -9.44
C THR A 195 1.51 3.84 -10.36
N GLY A 196 2.60 3.30 -9.83
CA GLY A 196 3.72 2.88 -10.65
C GLY A 196 4.60 1.88 -9.92
N ILE A 197 5.79 1.68 -10.47
CA ILE A 197 6.77 0.73 -9.94
C ILE A 197 8.11 1.45 -9.88
N ALA A 198 8.60 1.64 -8.66
CA ALA A 198 9.92 2.18 -8.37
C ALA A 198 10.69 1.13 -7.55
N CYS A 199 11.97 0.90 -7.89
CA CYS A 199 12.85 -0.03 -7.16
C CYS A 199 12.30 -1.47 -6.95
N GLY A 200 11.30 -1.88 -7.73
CA GLY A 200 10.63 -3.18 -7.63
C GLY A 200 9.49 -3.27 -6.62
N TYR A 201 9.06 -2.14 -6.07
CA TYR A 201 7.89 -2.00 -5.22
C TYR A 201 6.83 -1.20 -5.95
N GLY A 202 5.56 -1.50 -5.66
CA GLY A 202 4.46 -0.67 -6.14
C GLY A 202 4.43 0.63 -5.35
N VAL A 203 4.39 1.76 -6.05
CA VAL A 203 4.18 3.08 -5.44
C VAL A 203 2.76 3.52 -5.79
N GLU A 204 2.11 4.20 -4.85
CA GLU A 204 0.74 4.63 -5.01
C GLU A 204 0.48 6.01 -4.44
N GLY A 205 -0.45 6.70 -5.08
CA GLY A 205 -0.92 8.01 -4.65
C GLY A 205 -2.22 8.37 -5.32
N SER A 206 -2.59 9.61 -5.13
CA SER A 206 -3.73 10.27 -5.72
C SER A 206 -3.27 11.39 -6.65
N GLY A 207 -4.20 11.86 -7.47
CA GLY A 207 -3.99 12.98 -8.37
C GLY A 207 -5.32 13.61 -8.73
N TRP A 208 -5.28 14.72 -9.45
CA TRP A 208 -6.47 15.38 -9.93
C TRP A 208 -6.26 16.01 -11.30
N VAL A 209 -7.35 16.15 -12.05
CA VAL A 209 -7.31 16.66 -13.42
C VAL A 209 -7.26 18.19 -13.42
N ALA A 210 -6.10 18.76 -13.72
CA ALA A 210 -5.91 20.22 -13.77
C ALA A 210 -6.26 20.82 -15.14
N ALA A 211 -6.15 20.03 -16.21
CA ALA A 211 -6.54 20.43 -17.55
C ALA A 211 -6.81 19.19 -18.42
N ARG A 212 -7.26 19.41 -19.66
CA ARG A 212 -7.53 18.30 -20.59
C ARG A 212 -6.29 17.40 -20.76
N ASN A 213 -6.39 16.14 -20.33
CA ASN A 213 -5.31 15.15 -20.34
C ASN A 213 -4.10 15.52 -19.47
N ILE A 214 -4.26 16.44 -18.51
CA ILE A 214 -3.23 16.87 -17.57
C ILE A 214 -3.68 16.55 -16.16
N VAL A 215 -2.83 15.86 -15.42
CA VAL A 215 -3.06 15.46 -14.03
C VAL A 215 -1.95 16.07 -13.16
N VAL A 216 -2.32 16.61 -12.01
CA VAL A 216 -1.38 17.01 -10.96
C VAL A 216 -1.35 15.92 -9.89
N THR A 217 -0.17 15.64 -9.36
CA THR A 217 0.09 14.75 -8.23
C THR A 217 1.37 15.22 -7.52
N ASN A 218 1.82 14.51 -6.49
CA ASN A 218 3.12 14.80 -5.88
C ASN A 218 4.28 14.25 -6.70
N ALA A 219 5.46 14.88 -6.58
CA ALA A 219 6.66 14.41 -7.25
C ALA A 219 7.15 13.09 -6.65
N HIS A 220 7.12 12.92 -5.32
CA HIS A 220 7.52 11.67 -4.67
C HIS A 220 6.69 10.46 -5.11
N VAL A 221 5.41 10.66 -5.46
CA VAL A 221 4.53 9.59 -5.96
C VAL A 221 5.04 9.00 -7.28
N VAL A 222 5.76 9.78 -8.09
CA VAL A 222 6.27 9.36 -9.40
C VAL A 222 7.79 9.26 -9.47
N ALA A 223 8.47 9.48 -8.35
CA ALA A 223 9.92 9.50 -8.25
C ALA A 223 10.51 8.09 -8.48
N GLY A 224 11.48 7.99 -9.38
CA GLY A 224 12.17 6.72 -9.65
C GLY A 224 11.31 5.65 -10.33
N GLU A 225 10.11 6.00 -10.80
CA GLU A 225 9.21 5.06 -11.46
C GLU A 225 9.67 4.76 -12.89
N ALA A 226 9.68 3.47 -13.26
CA ALA A 226 9.89 3.08 -14.65
C ALA A 226 8.64 3.33 -15.51
N VAL A 227 7.45 3.15 -14.93
CA VAL A 227 6.15 3.34 -15.60
C VAL A 227 5.11 3.87 -14.63
N THR A 228 4.71 5.13 -14.82
CA THR A 228 3.57 5.74 -14.13
C THR A 228 2.27 5.43 -14.85
N ARG A 229 1.22 5.13 -14.08
CA ARG A 229 -0.13 4.90 -14.56
C ARG A 229 -1.14 5.71 -13.76
N VAL A 230 -2.21 6.07 -14.45
CA VAL A 230 -3.33 6.85 -13.90
C VAL A 230 -4.62 6.08 -14.14
N GLN A 231 -5.39 5.85 -13.09
CA GLN A 231 -6.69 5.20 -13.16
C GLN A 231 -7.80 6.22 -12.84
N PRO A 232 -8.62 6.60 -13.83
CA PRO A 232 -9.71 7.55 -13.65
C PRO A 232 -10.67 7.11 -12.54
N ARG A 233 -10.97 7.98 -11.56
CA ARG A 233 -11.91 7.70 -10.45
C ARG A 233 -11.55 6.46 -9.63
N GLY A 234 -10.32 5.95 -9.76
CA GLY A 234 -9.85 4.71 -9.13
C GLY A 234 -10.54 3.44 -9.62
N VAL A 235 -11.26 3.48 -10.75
CA VAL A 235 -11.97 2.34 -11.34
C VAL A 235 -11.65 2.19 -12.83
N GLY A 236 -11.84 0.99 -13.37
CA GLY A 236 -11.69 0.73 -14.81
C GLY A 236 -10.24 0.70 -15.30
N ARG A 237 -10.03 1.11 -16.57
CA ARG A 237 -8.74 0.94 -17.24
C ARG A 237 -7.70 1.93 -16.73
N SER A 238 -6.55 1.37 -16.33
CA SER A 238 -5.34 2.14 -16.02
C SER A 238 -4.66 2.63 -17.30
N LEU A 239 -4.42 3.93 -17.40
CA LEU A 239 -3.83 4.62 -18.54
C LEU A 239 -2.36 4.93 -18.27
N ARG A 240 -1.49 4.79 -19.28
CA ARG A 240 -0.09 5.19 -19.15
C ARG A 240 0.01 6.71 -19.07
N ALA A 241 0.76 7.20 -18.08
CA ALA A 241 1.06 8.60 -17.90
C ALA A 241 2.51 8.89 -18.30
N ARG A 242 2.78 10.14 -18.70
CA ARG A 242 4.14 10.65 -18.88
C ARG A 242 4.31 11.86 -17.97
N VAL A 243 5.33 11.86 -17.13
CA VAL A 243 5.74 13.05 -16.37
C VAL A 243 6.20 14.11 -17.38
N VAL A 244 5.56 15.28 -17.35
CA VAL A 244 5.91 16.44 -18.19
C VAL A 244 6.54 17.57 -17.40
N LEU A 245 6.34 17.59 -16.09
CA LEU A 245 7.02 18.46 -15.15
C LEU A 245 7.21 17.70 -13.84
N PHE A 246 8.38 17.86 -13.24
CA PHE A 246 8.76 17.29 -11.95
C PHE A 246 9.43 18.42 -11.16
N ASP A 247 8.74 18.93 -10.14
CA ASP A 247 9.23 19.97 -9.24
C ASP A 247 9.56 19.32 -7.90
N GLU A 248 10.85 19.05 -7.70
CA GLU A 248 11.41 18.40 -6.51
C GLU A 248 11.19 19.27 -5.28
N LYS A 249 11.34 20.59 -5.43
CA LYS A 249 11.30 21.56 -4.33
C LYS A 249 9.90 21.65 -3.73
N ASN A 250 8.87 21.76 -4.55
CA ASN A 250 7.48 21.89 -4.08
C ASN A 250 6.76 20.55 -3.99
N ASP A 251 7.44 19.46 -4.34
CA ASP A 251 6.90 18.11 -4.41
C ASP A 251 5.63 18.02 -5.28
N VAL A 252 5.72 18.57 -6.50
CA VAL A 252 4.62 18.58 -7.47
C VAL A 252 5.09 17.95 -8.78
N ALA A 253 4.30 17.04 -9.31
CA ALA A 253 4.48 16.52 -10.66
C ALA A 253 3.25 16.78 -11.53
N ILE A 254 3.49 17.10 -12.80
CA ILE A 254 2.45 17.21 -13.82
C ILE A 254 2.59 16.03 -14.76
N LEU A 255 1.50 15.29 -14.93
CA LEU A 255 1.40 14.12 -15.77
C LEU A 255 0.54 14.42 -17.00
N ARG A 256 1.00 13.96 -18.17
CA ARG A 256 0.19 13.92 -19.39
C ARG A 256 -0.37 12.52 -19.60
N VAL A 257 -1.70 12.41 -19.65
CA VAL A 257 -2.42 11.14 -19.77
C VAL A 257 -3.30 11.17 -21.01
N ARG A 258 -2.91 10.46 -22.08
CA ARG A 258 -3.69 10.46 -23.32
C ARG A 258 -5.01 9.72 -23.12
N LYS A 259 -6.10 10.27 -23.69
CA LYS A 259 -7.46 9.70 -23.63
C LYS A 259 -8.02 9.62 -22.21
N LEU A 260 -7.71 10.61 -21.36
CA LEU A 260 -8.18 10.65 -19.97
C LEU A 260 -9.70 10.82 -19.87
N GLY A 261 -10.28 11.69 -20.72
CA GLY A 261 -11.74 11.83 -20.84
C GLY A 261 -12.46 12.39 -19.60
N LEU A 262 -11.74 13.10 -18.73
CA LEU A 262 -12.29 13.75 -17.53
C LEU A 262 -12.29 15.28 -17.67
N SER A 263 -13.25 15.91 -17.01
CA SER A 263 -13.32 17.38 -16.90
C SER A 263 -12.27 17.88 -15.90
N PRO A 264 -11.61 19.01 -16.18
CA PRO A 264 -10.71 19.65 -15.22
C PRO A 264 -11.45 20.16 -13.98
N LEU A 265 -10.75 20.17 -12.84
CA LEU A 265 -11.19 20.85 -11.64
C LEU A 265 -10.69 22.31 -11.64
N PRO A 266 -11.55 23.28 -11.30
CA PRO A 266 -11.12 24.66 -11.12
C PRO A 266 -10.17 24.80 -9.93
N LEU A 267 -9.38 25.86 -9.91
CA LEU A 267 -8.40 26.18 -8.88
C LEU A 267 -8.82 27.47 -8.16
N ALA A 268 -8.69 27.48 -6.85
CA ALA A 268 -8.92 28.67 -6.01
C ALA A 268 -7.81 28.83 -4.97
N PRO A 269 -7.50 30.05 -4.52
CA PRO A 269 -6.57 30.26 -3.42
C PRO A 269 -7.16 29.73 -2.10
N PRO A 270 -6.36 29.11 -1.22
CA PRO A 270 -6.83 28.63 0.08
C PRO A 270 -7.07 29.79 1.06
N HIS A 271 -8.21 29.78 1.75
CA HIS A 271 -8.49 30.72 2.84
C HIS A 271 -8.42 30.00 4.20
N MET A 272 -7.91 30.66 5.25
CA MET A 272 -7.85 30.07 6.58
C MET A 272 -9.26 29.84 7.15
N GLY A 273 -9.50 28.65 7.70
CA GLY A 273 -10.78 28.28 8.32
C GLY A 273 -11.86 27.80 7.34
N GLU A 274 -11.57 27.78 6.05
CA GLU A 274 -12.46 27.34 4.98
C GLU A 274 -12.79 25.84 5.08
N SER A 275 -14.07 25.52 4.90
CA SER A 275 -14.57 24.14 4.86
C SER A 275 -14.08 23.48 3.56
N ALA A 276 -13.45 22.32 3.70
CA ALA A 276 -12.86 21.61 2.56
C ALA A 276 -13.10 20.09 2.65
N ALA A 277 -12.86 19.39 1.55
CA ALA A 277 -12.85 17.94 1.49
C ALA A 277 -11.57 17.45 0.81
N VAL A 278 -10.90 16.47 1.43
CA VAL A 278 -9.79 15.75 0.81
C VAL A 278 -10.33 14.55 0.06
N ILE A 279 -9.95 14.43 -1.20
CA ILE A 279 -10.39 13.36 -2.09
C ILE A 279 -9.17 12.54 -2.50
N GLY A 280 -9.23 11.21 -2.36
CA GLY A 280 -8.09 10.36 -2.70
C GLY A 280 -8.40 8.87 -2.73
N PHE A 281 -7.32 8.09 -2.83
CA PHE A 281 -7.33 6.62 -2.92
C PHE A 281 -6.37 6.03 -1.89
N PRO A 282 -6.65 6.21 -0.59
CA PRO A 282 -5.74 5.79 0.46
C PRO A 282 -5.54 4.27 0.45
N GLN A 283 -4.30 3.82 0.63
CA GLN A 283 -3.91 2.41 0.75
C GLN A 283 -4.35 1.56 -0.45
N ASN A 284 -4.27 2.13 -1.66
CA ASN A 284 -4.82 1.59 -2.88
C ASN A 284 -6.31 1.24 -2.81
N GLY A 285 -7.04 1.81 -1.86
CA GLY A 285 -8.43 1.52 -1.62
C GLY A 285 -9.38 2.15 -2.65
N PRO A 286 -10.69 2.04 -2.43
CA PRO A 286 -11.67 2.80 -3.21
C PRO A 286 -11.51 4.32 -3.00
N LEU A 287 -12.22 5.10 -3.82
CA LEU A 287 -12.34 6.54 -3.64
C LEU A 287 -12.82 6.86 -2.21
N ASP A 288 -12.05 7.69 -1.50
CA ASP A 288 -12.36 8.17 -0.15
C ASP A 288 -12.48 9.70 -0.18
N VAL A 289 -13.52 10.21 0.49
CA VAL A 289 -13.75 11.66 0.66
C VAL A 289 -13.82 11.95 2.15
N ARG A 290 -12.93 12.83 2.63
CA ARG A 290 -12.78 13.13 4.06
C ARG A 290 -13.00 14.62 4.31
N PRO A 291 -13.78 15.00 5.34
CA PRO A 291 -13.94 16.39 5.69
C PRO A 291 -12.61 16.94 6.21
N ALA A 292 -12.30 18.15 5.79
CA ALA A 292 -11.11 18.88 6.14
C ALA A 292 -11.46 20.34 6.48
N ARG A 293 -10.53 21.03 7.12
CA ARG A 293 -10.56 22.49 7.23
C ARG A 293 -9.17 23.03 7.00
N THR A 294 -9.07 24.03 6.13
CA THR A 294 -7.82 24.74 5.85
C THR A 294 -7.40 25.53 7.10
N GLY A 295 -6.11 25.49 7.40
CA GLY A 295 -5.46 26.33 8.39
C GLY A 295 -4.68 27.45 7.71
N GLU A 296 -3.65 27.91 8.38
CA GLU A 296 -2.81 28.99 7.89
C GLU A 296 -1.86 28.54 6.76
N THR A 297 -1.59 29.45 5.82
CA THR A 297 -0.61 29.25 4.74
C THR A 297 0.67 29.98 5.08
N LYS A 298 1.79 29.25 5.24
CA LYS A 298 3.09 29.81 5.66
C LYS A 298 4.27 29.12 4.96
N PRO A 299 5.42 29.82 4.82
CA PRO A 299 6.68 29.18 4.46
C PRO A 299 7.09 28.16 5.53
N VAL A 300 7.58 27.01 5.07
CA VAL A 300 8.07 25.88 5.89
C VAL A 300 9.40 25.40 5.31
N ILE A 301 10.34 25.11 6.19
CA ILE A 301 11.60 24.45 5.85
C ILE A 301 11.42 22.94 5.99
N SER A 302 11.72 22.20 4.93
CA SER A 302 11.56 20.74 4.87
C SER A 302 12.55 20.12 3.88
N GLY A 303 12.55 18.80 3.73
CA GLY A 303 13.22 18.13 2.62
C GLY A 303 12.36 18.18 1.35
N ASP A 304 12.99 18.12 0.18
CA ASP A 304 12.40 18.01 -1.16
C ASP A 304 11.68 16.66 -1.38
N ALA A 305 11.25 16.38 -2.61
CA ALA A 305 10.58 15.13 -2.98
C ALA A 305 11.42 13.86 -2.73
N TYR A 306 12.74 13.98 -2.59
CA TYR A 306 13.68 12.91 -2.25
C TYR A 306 14.09 12.94 -0.77
N ASN A 307 13.48 13.83 0.03
CA ASN A 307 13.82 14.11 1.42
C ASN A 307 15.23 14.72 1.59
N GLU A 308 15.76 15.36 0.55
CA GLU A 308 17.01 16.13 0.59
C GLU A 308 16.71 17.60 0.92
N GLY A 309 17.57 18.29 1.65
CA GLY A 309 17.24 19.65 2.08
C GLY A 309 18.41 20.40 2.72
N PRO A 310 18.14 21.59 3.30
CA PRO A 310 16.82 22.20 3.49
C PRO A 310 16.28 22.91 2.24
N VAL A 311 14.97 22.80 1.99
CA VAL A 311 14.23 23.60 1.01
C VAL A 311 13.09 24.36 1.68
N GLU A 312 12.92 25.62 1.31
CA GLU A 312 11.78 26.45 1.72
C GLU A 312 10.64 26.32 0.72
N ARG A 313 9.43 26.01 1.21
CA ARG A 313 8.20 25.95 0.42
C ARG A 313 7.02 26.56 1.17
N VAL A 314 6.01 27.01 0.45
CA VAL A 314 4.78 27.52 1.05
C VAL A 314 3.77 26.38 1.22
N VAL A 315 3.30 26.18 2.45
CA VAL A 315 2.37 25.09 2.79
C VAL A 315 1.15 25.67 3.49
N THR A 316 -0.03 25.17 3.13
CA THR A 316 -1.28 25.39 3.86
C THR A 316 -1.47 24.26 4.86
N GLY A 317 -1.62 24.58 6.14
CA GLY A 317 -1.98 23.61 7.16
C GLY A 317 -3.39 23.06 6.92
N PHE A 318 -3.65 21.80 7.27
CA PHE A 318 -5.00 21.23 7.21
C PHE A 318 -5.31 20.46 8.49
N ARG A 319 -6.53 20.64 9.01
CA ARG A 319 -7.09 19.73 10.00
C ARG A 319 -7.87 18.64 9.27
N VAL A 320 -7.26 17.47 9.07
CA VAL A 320 -7.84 16.34 8.33
C VAL A 320 -7.18 15.03 8.76
N PHE A 321 -7.89 13.92 8.59
CA PHE A 321 -7.30 12.59 8.75
C PHE A 321 -6.81 12.07 7.38
N VAL A 322 -5.49 12.09 7.16
CA VAL A 322 -4.83 11.56 5.96
C VAL A 322 -4.24 10.18 6.21
N ARG A 323 -4.14 9.38 5.14
CA ARG A 323 -3.50 8.05 5.12
C ARG A 323 -2.57 7.96 3.91
N PRO A 324 -1.56 7.06 3.91
CA PRO A 324 -0.79 6.74 2.71
C PRO A 324 -1.72 6.50 1.51
N GLY A 325 -1.34 6.99 0.34
CA GLY A 325 -2.17 7.01 -0.87
C GLY A 325 -3.02 8.27 -1.07
N ASN A 326 -3.21 9.12 -0.05
CA ASN A 326 -3.82 10.45 -0.24
C ASN A 326 -2.87 11.48 -0.89
N SER A 327 -1.55 11.26 -0.84
CA SER A 327 -0.55 12.13 -1.47
C SER A 327 -0.89 12.40 -2.93
N GLY A 328 -0.88 13.66 -3.32
CA GLY A 328 -1.19 14.16 -4.65
C GLY A 328 -2.69 14.38 -4.89
N GLY A 329 -3.55 13.93 -3.97
CA GLY A 329 -5.00 14.15 -4.04
C GLY A 329 -5.38 15.61 -3.80
N PRO A 330 -6.50 16.09 -4.36
CA PRO A 330 -6.96 17.45 -4.16
C PRO A 330 -7.63 17.62 -2.78
N ALA A 331 -7.42 18.78 -2.17
CA ALA A 331 -8.35 19.36 -1.22
C ALA A 331 -9.25 20.34 -1.97
N VAL A 332 -10.56 20.15 -1.89
CA VAL A 332 -11.56 20.99 -2.58
C VAL A 332 -12.44 21.76 -1.60
N ASN A 333 -12.83 22.99 -1.93
CA ASN A 333 -13.80 23.77 -1.15
C ASN A 333 -15.26 23.38 -1.47
N ALA A 334 -16.22 24.10 -0.87
CA ALA A 334 -17.65 23.88 -1.10
C ALA A 334 -18.10 24.16 -2.54
N ASP A 335 -17.34 24.94 -3.31
CA ASP A 335 -17.61 25.23 -4.72
C ASP A 335 -16.98 24.19 -5.67
N GLY A 336 -16.36 23.12 -5.12
CA GLY A 336 -15.70 22.08 -5.90
C GLY A 336 -14.35 22.51 -6.51
N GLU A 337 -13.79 23.63 -6.05
CA GLU A 337 -12.52 24.18 -6.50
C GLU A 337 -11.36 23.61 -5.68
N VAL A 338 -10.27 23.25 -6.35
CA VAL A 338 -9.06 22.75 -5.70
C VAL A 338 -8.34 23.92 -5.03
N VAL A 339 -8.22 23.85 -3.71
CA VAL A 339 -7.53 24.86 -2.88
C VAL A 339 -6.12 24.42 -2.47
N SER A 340 -5.83 23.12 -2.52
CA SER A 340 -4.50 22.57 -2.25
C SER A 340 -4.33 21.15 -2.79
N THR A 341 -3.09 20.68 -2.87
CA THR A 341 -2.73 19.28 -3.11
C THR A 341 -2.14 18.68 -1.84
N ILE A 342 -2.70 17.55 -1.38
CA ILE A 342 -2.22 16.87 -0.18
C ILE A 342 -0.83 16.31 -0.42
N PHE A 343 0.09 16.53 0.51
CA PHE A 343 1.51 16.23 0.36
C PHE A 343 2.04 15.39 1.52
N ALA A 344 1.92 15.90 2.74
CA ALA A 344 2.62 15.40 3.92
C ALA A 344 1.71 15.37 5.15
N SER A 345 2.08 14.54 6.12
CA SER A 345 1.60 14.66 7.49
C SER A 345 2.48 15.62 8.29
N ARG A 346 1.88 16.25 9.31
CA ARG A 346 2.63 17.05 10.28
C ARG A 346 3.28 16.12 11.29
N ALA A 347 4.57 16.32 11.59
CA ALA A 347 5.20 15.69 12.74
C ALA A 347 4.44 16.10 14.02
N ASP A 348 4.26 15.16 14.95
CA ASP A 348 3.61 15.39 16.25
C ASP A 348 2.09 15.72 16.20
N SER A 349 1.35 15.20 15.21
CA SER A 349 -0.11 15.34 15.08
C SER A 349 -0.93 14.28 15.80
#